data_AF-A0A0B1T803-F1
#
_entry.id   AF-A0A0B1T803-F1
#
_cell.length_a   1.000
_cell.length_b   1.000
_cell.length_c   1.000
_cell.angle_alpha   90.00
_cell.angle_beta   90.00
_cell.angle_gamma   90.00
#
_symmetry.space_group_name_H-M   'P 1'
#
loop_
_entity.id
_entity.type
_entity.pdbx_description
1 polymer ?
#
loop_
_entity_poly.entity_id
_entity_poly.type
_entity_poly.pdbx_seq_one_letter_code
_entity_poly.pdbx_strand_id
1 'polypeptide(L)'
;MDACADQDLYTVLGTYDYIPTDIEALKEGRCSNLQANFIFVVRTTDAVDILRWYVLCALEKDCMAPPGSQLRCSFGHGRYKVYANCHRYDQSVINLLLANAHGCDKSKYLSSHGGQGAAIVRAPIANLTERNFTCTPSVD
;
A
#
# COMPACT_ATOMS: atom_id res chain seq x y z
N MET A 1 -19.90 1.01 36.40
CA MET A 1 -19.79 -0.05 35.38
C MET A 1 -20.46 0.53 34.15
N ASP A 2 -19.72 1.33 33.40
CA ASP A 2 -20.22 1.98 32.20
C ASP A 2 -19.70 1.20 31.00
N ALA A 3 -20.58 0.37 30.45
CA ALA A 3 -20.45 -0.19 29.12
C ALA A 3 -20.78 0.91 28.10
N CYS A 4 -20.05 0.95 26.98
CA CYS A 4 -20.11 1.94 25.90
C CYS A 4 -19.20 3.16 26.06
N ALA A 5 -17.91 2.94 26.39
CA ALA A 5 -16.86 3.79 25.85
C ALA A 5 -16.43 3.20 24.50
N ASP A 6 -17.03 3.72 23.45
CA ASP A 6 -16.71 3.45 22.05
C ASP A 6 -15.33 4.05 21.75
N GLN A 7 -14.28 3.29 22.09
CA GLN A 7 -12.90 3.65 21.82
C GLN A 7 -12.52 3.41 20.34
N ASP A 8 -13.48 2.94 19.53
CA ASP A 8 -13.35 2.70 18.09
C ASP A 8 -13.56 3.97 17.24
N LEU A 9 -13.99 5.10 17.82
CA LEU A 9 -14.30 6.33 17.06
C LEU A 9 -13.24 7.46 17.14
N TYR A 10 -12.32 7.44 18.11
CA TYR A 10 -11.35 8.53 18.29
C TYR A 10 -10.05 8.40 17.48
N THR A 11 -9.95 7.38 16.62
CA THR A 11 -8.87 7.13 15.64
C THR A 11 -9.38 7.02 14.19
N VAL A 12 -10.65 7.40 13.97
CA VAL A 12 -11.35 7.49 12.68
C VAL A 12 -10.78 8.69 11.92
N LEU A 13 -9.85 8.61 10.95
CA LEU A 13 -9.72 7.63 9.89
C LEU A 13 -8.27 7.35 9.45
N GLY A 14 -7.21 7.84 10.11
CA GLY A 14 -5.82 7.52 9.75
C GLY A 14 -5.53 7.66 8.25
N THR A 15 -5.06 6.60 7.58
CA THR A 15 -4.85 6.60 6.12
C THR A 15 -6.12 6.92 5.31
N TYR A 16 -7.30 6.55 5.80
CA TYR A 16 -8.58 6.82 5.13
C TYR A 16 -9.04 8.29 5.24
N ASP A 17 -8.41 9.12 6.08
CA ASP A 17 -8.59 10.58 6.07
C ASP A 17 -8.01 11.20 4.77
N TYR A 18 -7.00 10.55 4.19
CA TYR A 18 -6.25 11.07 3.05
C TYR A 18 -6.61 10.40 1.72
N ILE A 19 -7.10 9.16 1.77
CA ILE A 19 -7.39 8.34 0.58
C ILE A 19 -8.89 8.01 0.55
N PRO A 20 -9.68 8.67 -0.31
CA PRO A 20 -11.11 8.40 -0.46
C PRO A 20 -11.34 6.92 -0.79
N THR A 21 -12.03 6.21 0.10
CA THR A 21 -12.25 4.76 -0.02
C THR A 21 -13.64 4.37 0.48
N ASP A 22 -14.28 3.43 -0.22
CA ASP A 22 -15.47 2.74 0.28
C ASP A 22 -15.06 1.72 1.36
N ILE A 23 -15.21 2.13 2.62
CA ILE A 23 -14.83 1.31 3.79
C ILE A 23 -15.70 0.05 3.90
N GLU A 24 -16.97 0.10 3.47
CA GLU A 24 -17.84 -1.08 3.54
C GLU A 24 -17.41 -2.13 2.52
N ALA A 25 -16.99 -1.72 1.32
CA ALA A 25 -16.42 -2.64 0.33
C ALA A 25 -15.14 -3.33 0.86
N LEU A 26 -14.30 -2.64 1.63
CA LEU A 26 -13.08 -3.23 2.21
C LEU A 26 -13.35 -4.34 3.24
N LYS A 27 -14.54 -4.37 3.84
CA LYS A 27 -14.97 -5.43 4.77
C LYS A 27 -15.33 -6.73 4.04
N GLU A 28 -15.22 -6.78 2.72
CA GLU A 28 -15.37 -8.00 1.95
C GLU A 28 -14.04 -8.76 1.84
N GLY A 29 -14.09 -10.09 2.01
CA GLY A 29 -12.88 -10.92 1.99
C GLY A 29 -12.03 -10.80 0.72
N ARG A 30 -12.65 -10.46 -0.42
CA ARG A 30 -11.96 -10.21 -1.70
C ARG A 30 -10.96 -9.06 -1.61
N CYS A 31 -11.21 -8.05 -0.77
CA CYS A 31 -10.36 -6.87 -0.59
C CYS A 31 -9.19 -7.09 0.40
N SER A 32 -8.91 -8.33 0.81
CA SER A 32 -7.79 -8.62 1.71
C SER A 32 -6.44 -8.11 1.15
N ASN A 33 -5.63 -7.49 1.99
CA ASN A 33 -4.28 -7.04 1.67
C ASN A 33 -3.39 -8.19 1.16
N LEU A 34 -2.61 -7.91 0.13
CA LEU A 34 -1.53 -8.76 -0.38
C LEU A 34 -0.21 -8.37 0.29
N GLN A 35 0.70 -9.34 0.42
CA GLN A 35 2.09 -9.02 0.74
C GLN A 35 2.73 -8.31 -0.46
N ALA A 36 3.41 -7.20 -0.21
CA ALA A 36 4.08 -6.43 -1.25
C ALA A 36 5.56 -6.26 -0.93
N ASN A 37 6.30 -7.38 -0.86
CA ASN A 37 7.75 -7.35 -0.68
C ASN A 37 8.47 -6.75 -1.91
N PHE A 38 7.87 -6.91 -3.08
CA PHE A 38 8.40 -6.42 -4.34
C PHE A 38 7.26 -6.09 -5.30
N ILE A 39 7.37 -4.94 -5.98
CA ILE A 39 6.41 -4.49 -7.00
C ILE A 39 7.22 -4.12 -8.24
N PHE A 40 6.80 -4.64 -9.40
CA PHE A 40 7.31 -4.20 -10.70
C PHE A 40 6.28 -3.27 -11.34
N VAL A 41 6.66 -2.02 -11.57
CA VAL A 41 5.76 -1.01 -12.14
C VAL A 41 6.31 -0.56 -13.49
N VAL A 42 5.51 -0.73 -14.54
CA VAL A 42 5.79 -0.17 -15.86
C VAL A 42 5.12 1.19 -15.96
N ARG A 43 5.80 2.16 -16.59
CA ARG A 43 5.26 3.51 -16.77
C ARG A 43 4.09 3.50 -17.75
N THR A 44 2.88 3.48 -17.23
CA THR A 44 1.61 3.72 -17.93
C THR A 44 0.89 4.91 -17.30
N THR A 45 -0.15 5.45 -17.95
CA THR A 45 -1.00 6.49 -17.35
C THR A 45 -1.59 6.04 -16.02
N ASP A 46 -2.15 4.83 -16.00
CA ASP A 46 -2.81 4.24 -14.83
C ASP A 46 -1.82 4.06 -13.67
N ALA A 47 -0.62 3.54 -13.97
CA ALA A 47 0.42 3.35 -12.97
C ALA A 47 0.91 4.69 -12.41
N VAL A 48 1.06 5.71 -13.26
CA VAL A 48 1.47 7.05 -12.82
C VAL A 48 0.40 7.69 -11.93
N ASP A 49 -0.89 7.50 -12.25
CA ASP A 49 -1.97 8.06 -11.45
C ASP A 49 -2.08 7.38 -10.08
N ILE A 50 -1.95 6.05 -10.00
CA ILE A 50 -1.87 5.32 -8.73
C ILE A 50 -0.62 5.76 -7.93
N LEU A 51 0.54 5.82 -8.57
CA LEU A 51 1.78 6.23 -7.89
C LEU A 51 1.77 7.69 -7.46
N ARG A 52 1.04 8.58 -8.13
CA ARG A 52 0.88 9.97 -7.69
C ARG A 52 0.22 10.00 -6.32
N TRP A 53 -0.88 9.27 -6.11
CA TRP A 53 -1.52 9.16 -4.81
C TRP A 53 -0.61 8.53 -3.75
N TYR A 54 0.14 7.50 -4.14
CA TYR A 54 1.11 6.87 -3.25
C TYR A 54 2.18 7.86 -2.78
N VAL A 55 2.75 8.66 -3.69
CA VAL A 55 3.75 9.68 -3.36
C VAL A 55 3.14 10.81 -2.52
N LEU A 56 1.93 11.28 -2.84
CA LEU A 56 1.24 12.29 -2.03
C LEU A 56 1.03 11.81 -0.59
N CYS A 57 0.62 10.55 -0.40
CA CYS A 57 0.50 9.95 0.92
C CYS A 57 1.85 9.83 1.63
N ALA A 58 2.95 9.57 0.91
CA ALA A 58 4.29 9.53 1.51
C ALA A 58 4.78 10.91 1.98
N LEU A 59 4.25 11.99 1.39
CA LEU A 59 4.58 13.37 1.77
C LEU A 59 3.76 13.88 2.96
N GLU A 60 2.68 13.18 3.30
CA GLU A 60 1.82 13.51 4.43
C GLU A 60 2.19 12.64 5.64
N LYS A 61 2.50 13.29 6.77
CA LYS A 61 3.20 12.68 7.90
C LYS A 61 2.51 11.41 8.42
N ASP A 62 1.19 11.49 8.53
CA ASP A 62 0.37 10.46 9.16
C ASP A 62 -0.37 9.58 8.14
N CYS A 63 -0.17 9.76 6.83
CA CYS A 63 -0.90 8.99 5.84
C CYS A 63 -0.33 7.57 5.67
N MET A 64 1.00 7.43 5.51
CA MET A 64 1.64 6.11 5.44
C MET A 64 1.66 5.40 6.79
N ALA A 65 1.85 6.15 7.87
CA ALA A 65 2.04 5.61 9.21
C ALA A 65 1.15 6.34 10.22
N PRO A 66 -0.19 6.21 10.13
CA PRO A 66 -1.08 6.89 11.05
C PRO A 66 -0.78 6.51 12.51
N PRO A 67 -1.03 7.40 13.48
CA PRO A 67 -0.82 7.11 14.90
C PRO A 67 -1.42 5.76 15.33
N GLY A 68 -0.63 4.95 16.04
CA GLY A 68 -1.03 3.59 16.43
C GLY A 68 -0.77 2.50 15.38
N SER A 69 -0.15 2.84 14.24
CA SER A 69 0.30 1.86 13.24
C SER A 69 1.27 0.84 13.84
N GLN A 70 1.02 -0.44 13.54
CA GLN A 70 1.91 -1.54 13.92
C GLN A 70 1.84 -2.70 12.91
N LEU A 71 2.91 -3.49 12.85
CA LEU A 71 3.05 -4.59 11.89
C LEU A 71 2.22 -5.83 12.25
N ARG A 72 2.06 -6.12 13.55
CA ARG A 72 1.41 -7.34 14.01
C ARG A 72 -0.11 -7.15 14.06
N CYS A 73 -0.81 -7.95 13.27
CA CYS A 73 -2.27 -7.99 13.28
C CYS A 73 -2.81 -8.96 14.34
N SER A 74 -3.90 -8.57 14.99
CA SER A 74 -4.68 -9.42 15.89
C SER A 74 -6.06 -9.64 15.28
N PHE A 75 -6.33 -10.87 14.86
CA PHE A 75 -7.61 -11.22 14.23
C PHE A 75 -8.51 -11.92 15.25
N GLY A 76 -9.62 -11.26 15.62
CA GLY A 76 -10.69 -11.85 16.42
C GLY A 76 -11.73 -12.58 15.58
N HIS A 77 -12.85 -12.94 16.22
CA HIS A 77 -14.05 -13.38 15.49
C HIS A 77 -14.55 -12.26 14.58
N GLY A 78 -14.88 -12.59 13.33
CA GLY A 78 -15.29 -11.60 12.33
C GLY A 78 -14.11 -10.91 11.63
N ARG A 79 -13.16 -11.70 11.11
CA ARG A 79 -11.90 -11.29 10.45
C ARG A 79 -11.96 -10.05 9.53
N TYR A 80 -13.08 -9.82 8.85
CA TYR A 80 -13.25 -8.71 7.91
C TYR A 80 -14.18 -7.59 8.43
N LYS A 81 -14.87 -7.82 9.54
CA LYS A 81 -15.82 -6.87 10.13
C LYS A 81 -15.20 -6.09 11.30
N VAL A 82 -14.14 -6.63 11.89
CA VAL A 82 -13.44 -6.06 13.04
C VAL A 82 -12.05 -5.64 12.60
N TYR A 83 -11.64 -4.42 12.98
CA TYR A 83 -10.31 -3.92 12.70
C TYR A 83 -9.25 -4.79 13.39
N ALA A 84 -8.20 -5.17 12.65
CA ALA A 84 -7.19 -6.10 13.12
C ALA A 84 -6.06 -5.45 13.94
N ASN A 85 -6.24 -4.19 14.35
CA ASN A 85 -5.27 -3.41 15.12
C ASN A 85 -3.88 -3.39 14.47
N CYS A 86 -3.79 -3.25 13.16
CA CYS A 86 -2.53 -3.19 12.44
C CYS A 86 -2.65 -2.35 11.16
N HIS A 87 -1.53 -1.76 10.77
CA HIS A 87 -1.38 -1.03 9.51
C HIS A 87 0.05 -1.25 9.02
N ARG A 88 0.21 -1.91 7.86
CA ARG A 88 1.54 -2.27 7.33
C ARG A 88 2.13 -1.14 6.49
N TYR A 89 2.02 0.07 7.01
CA TYR A 89 2.60 1.29 6.45
C TYR A 89 2.31 1.48 4.95
N ASP A 90 3.37 1.65 4.17
CA ASP A 90 3.40 1.81 2.73
C ASP A 90 2.79 0.60 1.98
N GLN A 91 2.99 -0.62 2.51
CA GLN A 91 2.35 -1.83 1.99
C GLN A 91 0.82 -1.76 2.07
N SER A 92 0.26 -1.17 3.14
CA SER A 92 -1.18 -1.02 3.30
C SER A 92 -1.73 0.03 2.34
N VAL A 93 -1.01 1.14 2.16
CA VAL A 93 -1.40 2.22 1.24
C VAL A 93 -1.44 1.74 -0.21
N ILE A 94 -0.43 1.01 -0.70
CA ILE A 94 -0.46 0.54 -2.08
C ILE A 94 -1.60 -0.48 -2.33
N ASN A 95 -1.89 -1.35 -1.35
CA ASN A 95 -3.02 -2.26 -1.44
C ASN A 95 -4.35 -1.53 -1.49
N LEU A 96 -4.51 -0.48 -0.69
CA LEU A 96 -5.68 0.38 -0.68
C LEU A 96 -5.90 1.05 -2.04
N LEU A 97 -4.86 1.66 -2.59
CA LEU A 97 -4.92 2.34 -3.89
C LEU A 97 -5.25 1.37 -5.03
N LEU A 98 -4.64 0.17 -5.04
CA LEU A 98 -4.94 -0.88 -6.02
C LEU A 98 -6.37 -1.43 -5.86
N ALA A 99 -6.85 -1.58 -4.62
CA ALA A 99 -8.22 -1.98 -4.34
C ALA A 99 -9.23 -0.95 -4.88
N ASN A 100 -8.97 0.35 -4.67
CA ASN A 100 -9.81 1.43 -5.16
C ASN A 100 -9.81 1.48 -6.70
N ALA A 101 -8.64 1.38 -7.32
CA ALA A 101 -8.50 1.46 -8.78
C ALA A 101 -9.10 0.25 -9.53
N HIS A 102 -9.12 -0.92 -8.90
CA HIS A 102 -9.50 -2.18 -9.56
C HIS A 102 -10.68 -2.89 -8.89
N GLY A 103 -11.41 -2.24 -7.99
CA GLY A 103 -12.54 -2.84 -7.28
C GLY A 103 -12.16 -4.14 -6.57
N CYS A 104 -11.00 -4.17 -5.92
CA CYS A 104 -10.42 -5.35 -5.27
C CYS A 104 -10.20 -6.58 -6.18
N ASP A 105 -10.21 -6.43 -7.51
CA ASP A 105 -9.86 -7.50 -8.44
C ASP A 105 -8.35 -7.70 -8.46
N LYS A 106 -7.89 -8.60 -7.58
CA LYS A 106 -6.48 -8.97 -7.45
C LYS A 106 -5.85 -9.48 -8.74
N SER A 107 -6.62 -10.03 -9.68
CA SER A 107 -6.06 -10.51 -10.94
C SER A 107 -5.44 -9.39 -11.79
N LYS A 108 -5.80 -8.13 -11.52
CA LYS A 108 -5.27 -6.95 -12.22
C LYS A 108 -3.88 -6.52 -11.76
N TYR A 109 -3.48 -6.88 -10.54
CA TYR A 109 -2.26 -6.37 -9.91
C TYR A 109 -1.44 -7.41 -9.13
N LEU A 110 -1.98 -8.61 -8.93
CA LEU A 110 -1.22 -9.76 -8.46
C LEU A 110 -0.71 -10.56 -9.66
N SER A 111 0.60 -10.67 -9.77
CA SER A 111 1.20 -11.44 -10.84
C SER A 111 0.87 -12.93 -10.69
N SER A 112 0.27 -13.56 -11.69
CA SER A 112 0.08 -15.01 -11.76
C SER A 112 1.20 -15.65 -12.59
N HIS A 113 2.45 -15.50 -12.16
CA HIS A 113 3.51 -16.34 -12.70
C HIS A 113 3.34 -17.71 -12.05
N GLY A 114 3.25 -18.78 -12.85
CA GLY A 114 3.20 -20.16 -12.33
C GLY A 114 4.45 -20.50 -11.51
N GLY A 115 4.72 -21.79 -11.26
CA GLY A 115 5.85 -22.22 -10.41
C GLY A 115 7.25 -21.72 -10.81
N GLN A 116 7.41 -21.12 -11.99
CA GLN A 116 8.66 -20.51 -12.46
C GLN A 116 8.89 -19.10 -11.90
N GLY A 117 7.83 -18.39 -11.46
CA GLY A 117 7.94 -17.03 -10.92
C GLY A 117 8.54 -16.02 -11.90
N ALA A 118 9.03 -14.91 -11.36
CA ALA A 118 9.92 -13.98 -12.05
C ALA A 118 11.13 -13.73 -11.15
N ALA A 119 12.35 -13.85 -11.69
CA ALA A 119 13.58 -13.57 -10.98
C ALA A 119 14.12 -12.21 -11.44
N ILE A 120 14.34 -11.30 -10.49
CA ILE A 120 15.03 -10.04 -10.74
C ILE A 120 16.47 -10.21 -10.29
N VAL A 121 17.34 -10.37 -11.27
CA VAL A 121 18.78 -10.40 -11.05
C VAL A 121 19.26 -8.96 -10.93
N ARG A 122 19.52 -8.52 -9.70
CA ARG A 122 20.17 -7.24 -9.44
C ARG A 122 21.68 -7.49 -9.37
N ALA A 123 22.44 -6.85 -10.26
CA ALA A 123 23.90 -6.85 -10.21
C ALA A 123 24.38 -5.44 -9.80
N PRO A 124 25.35 -5.32 -8.89
CA PRO A 124 25.96 -4.04 -8.59
C PRO A 124 26.70 -3.54 -9.84
N ILE A 125 26.46 -2.28 -10.22
CA ILE A 125 27.28 -1.61 -11.22
C ILE A 125 28.53 -1.12 -10.49
N ALA A 126 29.70 -1.68 -10.83
CA ALA A 126 30.95 -1.40 -10.13
C ALA A 126 31.46 0.05 -10.32
N ASN A 127 31.01 0.72 -11.38
CA ASN A 127 31.53 2.03 -11.80
C ASN A 127 30.44 3.11 -11.75
N LEU A 128 29.62 3.13 -10.69
CA LEU A 128 28.67 4.23 -10.48
C LEU A 128 29.44 5.49 -10.05
N THR A 129 29.15 6.60 -10.72
CA THR A 129 29.66 7.93 -10.42
C THR A 129 28.49 8.85 -10.07
N GLU A 130 28.75 10.02 -9.47
CA GLU A 130 27.69 11.00 -9.19
C GLU A 130 26.87 11.35 -10.42
N ARG A 131 27.50 11.37 -11.61
CA ARG A 131 26.82 11.62 -12.90
C ARG A 131 25.71 10.62 -13.21
N ASN A 132 25.77 9.40 -12.67
CA ASN A 132 24.73 8.40 -12.85
C ASN A 132 23.46 8.69 -12.03
N PHE A 133 23.55 9.62 -11.08
CA PHE A 133 22.46 10.03 -10.19
C PHE A 133 21.99 11.46 -10.43
N THR A 134 22.69 12.23 -11.27
CA THR A 134 22.33 13.61 -11.60
C THR A 134 21.67 13.69 -12.97
N CYS A 135 20.59 14.47 -13.10
CA CYS A 135 19.93 14.75 -14.38
C CYS A 135 20.70 15.74 -15.26
N THR A 136 22.02 15.84 -15.08
CA THR A 136 22.86 16.73 -15.87
C THR A 136 22.98 16.15 -17.28
N PRO A 137 22.57 16.88 -18.33
CA PRO A 137 22.71 16.40 -19.70
C PRO A 137 24.18 16.13 -20.01
N SER A 138 24.46 14.99 -20.65
CA SER A 138 25.78 14.69 -21.19
C SER A 138 26.13 15.75 -22.22
N VAL A 139 27.19 16.51 -21.94
CA VAL A 139 27.82 17.40 -22.93
C VAL A 139 28.69 16.48 -23.80
N ASP A 140 28.14 16.11 -24.95
CA ASP A 140 28.92 15.54 -26.07
C ASP A 140 29.69 16.64 -26.80
#